data_AF-A0A9E5MXS0-F1
#
_entry.id   AF-A0A9E5MXS0-F1
#
_cell.length_a   1.000
_cell.length_b   1.000
_cell.length_c   1.000
_cell.angle_alpha   90.00
_cell.angle_beta   90.00
_cell.angle_gamma   90.00
#
_symmetry.space_group_name_H-M   'P 1'
#
loop_
_entity.id
_entity.type
_entity.pdbx_description
1 polymer ?
#
loop_
_entity_poly.entity_id
_entity_poly.type
_entity_poly.pdbx_seq_one_letter_code
_entity_poly.pdbx_strand_id
1 'polypeptide(L)'
;FDVLEPVADGFRNFLKMEYTVPAEELMVDRAQLLTLTAPEMTALVGGLRVLETNVGGSKHGVFTDRPGALTTDFFVNLLDMRTDWTPDTADSNLFHGRDRATGEAKWTA
;
A
#
# COMPACT_ATOMS: atom_id res chain seq x y z
N PHE A 1 -22.35 -16.53 0.40
CA PHE A 1 -21.22 -15.69 0.87
C PHE A 1 -20.29 -15.31 -0.30
N ASP A 2 -20.44 -15.98 -1.45
CA ASP A 2 -19.60 -15.84 -2.64
C ASP A 2 -19.57 -14.43 -3.24
N VAL A 3 -20.65 -13.66 -3.13
CA VAL A 3 -20.72 -12.27 -3.64
C VAL A 3 -20.07 -11.23 -2.73
N LEU A 4 -19.71 -11.59 -1.49
CA LEU A 4 -19.08 -10.69 -0.52
C LEU A 4 -17.57 -10.95 -0.37
N GLU A 5 -17.04 -11.96 -1.04
CA GLU A 5 -15.60 -12.21 -1.04
C GLU A 5 -14.90 -11.04 -1.78
N PRO A 6 -13.98 -10.31 -1.13
CA PRO A 6 -13.31 -9.19 -1.78
C PRO A 6 -12.35 -9.70 -2.85
N VAL A 7 -12.52 -9.22 -4.08
CA VAL A 7 -11.60 -9.46 -5.20
C VAL A 7 -10.31 -8.62 -5.08
N ALA A 8 -10.45 -7.44 -4.49
CA ALA A 8 -9.38 -6.51 -4.18
C ALA A 8 -9.67 -5.85 -2.82
N ASP A 9 -8.61 -5.66 -2.04
CA ASP A 9 -8.69 -4.95 -0.76
C ASP A 9 -7.39 -4.16 -0.54
N GLY A 10 -7.38 -2.93 -1.05
CA GLY A 10 -6.24 -2.01 -0.93
C GLY A 10 -5.89 -1.69 0.54
N PHE A 11 -6.85 -1.78 1.47
CA PHE A 11 -6.61 -1.54 2.89
C PHE A 11 -5.71 -2.61 3.52
N ARG A 12 -5.70 -3.84 2.97
CA ARG A 12 -4.83 -4.95 3.41
C ARG A 12 -3.76 -5.35 2.38
N ASN A 13 -3.54 -4.50 1.38
CA ASN A 13 -2.62 -4.74 0.27
C ASN A 13 -2.86 -6.09 -0.43
N PHE A 14 -4.11 -6.35 -0.80
CA PHE A 14 -4.53 -7.63 -1.38
C PHE A 14 -5.18 -7.47 -2.74
N LEU A 15 -4.75 -8.32 -3.67
CA LEU A 15 -5.36 -8.52 -4.98
C LEU A 15 -5.44 -10.02 -5.24
N LYS A 16 -6.63 -10.54 -5.54
CA LYS A 16 -6.84 -11.99 -5.68
C LYS A 16 -6.17 -12.57 -6.93
N MET A 17 -6.11 -11.80 -8.01
CA MET A 17 -5.48 -12.12 -9.28
C MET A 17 -5.22 -10.83 -10.06
N GLU A 18 -4.49 -10.90 -11.16
CA GLU A 18 -4.37 -9.74 -12.05
C GLU A 18 -5.73 -9.41 -12.70
N TYR A 19 -6.09 -8.14 -12.64
CA TYR A 19 -7.30 -7.59 -13.25
C TYR A 19 -6.92 -6.59 -14.34
N THR A 20 -7.79 -6.42 -15.33
CA THR A 20 -7.62 -5.39 -16.38
C THR A 20 -7.76 -3.97 -15.81
N VAL A 21 -8.45 -3.84 -14.67
CA VAL A 21 -8.66 -2.58 -13.96
C VAL A 21 -7.47 -2.35 -13.01
N PRO A 22 -6.85 -1.17 -13.01
CA PRO A 22 -5.76 -0.84 -12.09
C PRO A 22 -6.15 -1.03 -10.62
N ALA A 23 -5.19 -1.43 -9.78
CA ALA A 23 -5.43 -1.73 -8.37
C ALA A 23 -5.95 -0.50 -7.59
N GLU A 24 -5.50 0.69 -7.96
CA GLU A 24 -5.94 1.96 -7.39
C GLU A 24 -7.41 2.26 -7.68
N GLU A 25 -7.93 1.89 -8.86
CA GLU A 25 -9.35 2.06 -9.19
C GLU A 25 -10.23 1.10 -8.37
N LEU A 26 -9.78 -0.15 -8.21
CA LEU A 26 -10.46 -1.14 -7.37
C LEU A 26 -10.45 -0.73 -5.89
N MET A 27 -9.40 -0.05 -5.43
CA MET A 27 -9.34 0.50 -4.09
C MET A 27 -10.35 1.63 -3.87
N VAL A 28 -10.51 2.52 -4.87
CA VAL A 28 -11.52 3.59 -4.82
C VAL A 28 -12.94 3.00 -4.82
N ASP A 29 -13.21 1.98 -5.64
CA ASP A 29 -14.50 1.26 -5.64
C ASP A 29 -14.80 0.66 -4.25
N ARG A 30 -13.80 -0.01 -3.64
CA ARG A 30 -13.94 -0.55 -2.29
C ARG A 30 -14.23 0.53 -1.25
N ALA A 31 -13.56 1.67 -1.33
CA ALA A 31 -13.79 2.80 -0.42
C ALA A 31 -15.20 3.39 -0.60
N GLN A 32 -15.69 3.46 -1.83
CA GLN A 32 -17.04 3.92 -2.16
C GLN A 32 -18.11 3.01 -1.54
N LEU A 33 -17.94 1.68 -1.63
CA LEU A 33 -18.83 0.71 -1.00
C LEU A 33 -18.86 0.81 0.54
N LEU A 34 -17.76 1.26 1.13
CA LEU A 34 -17.64 1.53 2.57
C LEU A 34 -18.07 2.96 2.95
N THR A 35 -18.61 3.74 2.00
CA THR A 35 -19.06 5.13 2.18
C THR A 35 -17.99 6.09 2.70
N LEU A 36 -16.72 5.79 2.42
CA LEU A 36 -15.59 6.60 2.88
C LEU A 36 -15.39 7.83 1.98
N THR A 37 -15.06 8.95 2.61
CA THR A 37 -14.52 10.12 1.92
C THR A 37 -13.04 9.91 1.56
N ALA A 38 -12.53 10.69 0.60
CA ALA A 38 -11.12 10.60 0.23
C ALA A 38 -10.15 10.81 1.42
N PRO A 39 -10.35 11.81 2.32
CA PRO A 39 -9.50 11.96 3.50
C PRO A 39 -9.57 10.77 4.46
N GLU A 40 -10.75 10.18 4.68
CA GLU A 40 -10.91 9.01 5.54
C GLU A 40 -10.21 7.78 4.96
N MET A 41 -10.38 7.55 3.66
CA MET A 41 -9.67 6.49 2.93
C MET A 41 -8.16 6.66 3.07
N THR A 42 -7.63 7.87 2.85
CA THR A 42 -6.19 8.15 2.96
C THR A 42 -5.68 7.90 4.38
N ALA A 43 -6.36 8.44 5.40
CA ALA A 43 -5.98 8.23 6.79
C ALA A 43 -6.00 6.74 7.18
N LEU A 44 -7.01 6.01 6.73
CA LEU A 44 -7.17 4.58 7.01
C LEU A 44 -6.04 3.77 6.38
N VAL A 45 -5.67 4.03 5.12
CA VAL A 45 -4.59 3.32 4.43
C VAL A 45 -3.26 3.52 5.13
N GLY A 46 -2.89 4.77 5.42
CA GLY A 46 -1.63 5.07 6.09
C GLY A 46 -1.54 4.44 7.48
N GLY A 47 -2.63 4.48 8.26
CA GLY A 47 -2.71 3.85 9.57
C GLY A 47 -2.59 2.32 9.50
N LEU A 48 -3.32 1.67 8.58
CA LEU A 48 -3.29 0.22 8.44
C LEU A 48 -1.93 -0.32 7.97
N ARG A 49 -1.22 0.44 7.13
CA ARG A 49 0.14 0.07 6.69
C ARG A 49 1.12 0.04 7.85
N VAL A 50 1.15 1.05 8.72
CA VAL A 50 2.06 1.05 9.89
C VAL A 50 1.66 0.04 10.96
N LEU A 51 0.40 -0.40 10.99
CA LEU A 51 -0.09 -1.46 11.87
C LEU A 51 0.13 -2.88 11.33
N GLU A 52 0.78 -3.02 10.17
CA GLU A 52 1.09 -4.32 9.53
C GLU A 52 -0.12 -5.22 9.26
N THR A 53 -1.26 -4.66 8.88
CA THR A 53 -2.47 -5.45 8.61
C THR A 53 -2.51 -6.06 7.20
N ASN A 54 -1.35 -6.21 6.56
CA ASN A 54 -1.25 -6.73 5.20
C ASN A 54 -1.55 -8.24 5.15
N VAL A 55 -2.21 -8.68 4.07
CA VAL A 55 -2.45 -10.11 3.85
C VAL A 55 -1.12 -10.86 3.74
N GLY A 56 -1.05 -12.04 4.36
CA GLY A 56 0.15 -12.88 4.35
C GLY A 56 1.36 -12.30 5.11
N GLY A 57 1.19 -11.18 5.82
CA GLY A 57 2.30 -10.51 6.52
C GLY A 57 3.29 -9.79 5.60
N SER A 58 2.88 -9.46 4.37
CA SER A 58 3.72 -8.73 3.42
C SER A 58 4.18 -7.37 3.98
N LYS A 59 5.43 -6.99 3.66
CA LYS A 59 6.02 -5.71 4.07
C LYS A 59 5.80 -4.57 3.06
N HIS A 60 5.08 -4.84 1.98
CA HIS A 60 4.77 -3.82 0.97
C HIS A 60 3.95 -2.67 1.57
N GLY A 61 4.43 -1.44 1.40
CA GLY A 61 3.79 -0.25 1.94
C GLY A 61 4.02 -0.02 3.44
N VAL A 62 4.72 -0.91 4.16
CA VAL A 62 5.01 -0.74 5.61
C VAL A 62 6.20 0.19 5.79
N PHE A 63 6.01 1.48 5.54
CA PHE A 63 7.08 2.48 5.61
C PHE A 63 7.28 3.00 7.04
N THR A 64 7.75 2.13 7.93
CA THR A 64 8.09 2.49 9.31
C THR A 64 9.09 1.50 9.89
N ASP A 65 9.94 1.97 10.80
CA ASP A 65 10.84 1.13 11.60
C ASP A 65 10.19 0.68 12.92
N ARG A 66 8.95 1.09 13.19
CA ARG A 66 8.20 0.75 14.42
C ARG A 66 6.83 0.15 14.08
N PRO A 67 6.79 -1.04 13.47
CA PRO A 67 5.51 -1.60 13.06
C PRO A 67 4.63 -1.94 14.27
N GLY A 68 3.32 -1.75 14.13
CA GLY A 68 2.34 -1.88 15.21
C GLY A 68 2.12 -0.59 16.03
N ALA A 69 2.96 0.44 15.85
CA ALA A 69 2.71 1.76 16.42
C ALA A 69 1.92 2.63 15.44
N LEU A 70 0.76 3.15 15.87
CA LEU A 70 -0.04 4.06 15.06
C LEU A 70 0.64 5.44 14.96
N THR A 71 1.27 5.70 13.82
CA THR A 71 2.08 6.90 13.54
C THR A 71 1.81 7.42 12.13
N THR A 72 2.34 8.59 11.79
CA THR A 72 2.25 9.16 10.43
C THR A 72 3.41 8.73 9.52
N ASP A 73 4.23 7.75 9.94
CA ASP A 73 5.48 7.36 9.28
C ASP A 73 5.25 6.96 7.80
N PHE A 74 4.11 6.33 7.48
CA PHE A 74 3.73 6.01 6.10
C PHE A 74 3.82 7.22 5.17
N PHE A 75 3.20 8.35 5.55
CA PHE A 75 3.18 9.55 4.71
C PHE A 75 4.53 10.26 4.67
N VAL A 76 5.24 10.29 5.80
CA VAL A 76 6.57 10.91 5.88
C VAL A 76 7.55 10.22 4.93
N ASN A 77 7.57 8.88 4.95
CA ASN A 77 8.49 8.10 4.13
C ASN A 77 8.05 8.00 2.66
N LEU A 78 6.74 7.98 2.39
CA LEU A 78 6.22 8.00 1.02
C LEU A 78 6.56 9.30 0.29
N LEU A 79 6.48 10.45 0.98
CA LEU A 79 6.72 11.78 0.42
C LEU A 79 8.18 12.23 0.52
N ASP A 80 9.07 11.41 1.09
CA ASP A 80 10.49 11.73 1.18
C ASP A 80 11.15 11.62 -0.21
N MET A 81 11.55 12.77 -0.77
CA MET A 81 12.24 12.88 -2.05
C MET A 81 13.62 12.21 -2.10
N ARG A 82 14.15 11.78 -0.94
CA ARG A 82 15.35 10.94 -0.87
C ARG A 82 15.09 9.52 -1.33
N THR A 83 13.83 9.08 -1.35
CA THR A 83 13.43 7.78 -1.89
C THR A 83 13.13 7.93 -3.38
N ASP A 84 13.75 7.10 -4.21
CA ASP A 84 13.44 6.94 -5.62
C ASP A 84 12.68 5.62 -5.83
N TRP A 85 11.56 5.68 -6.55
CA TRP A 85 10.66 4.55 -6.74
C TRP A 85 10.77 4.02 -8.16
N THR A 86 11.15 2.76 -8.31
CA THR A 86 11.27 2.08 -9.61
C THR A 86 10.44 0.80 -9.63
N PRO A 87 9.69 0.52 -10.72
CA PRO A 87 8.94 -0.74 -10.82
C PRO A 87 9.90 -1.94 -10.83
N ASP A 88 9.43 -3.08 -10.32
CA ASP A 88 10.13 -4.35 -10.44
C ASP A 88 10.14 -4.83 -11.90
N THR A 89 11.18 -5.56 -12.28
CA THR A 89 11.35 -6.05 -13.66
C THR A 89 10.44 -7.24 -13.99
N ALA A 90 9.99 -7.99 -12.99
CA ALA A 90 9.17 -9.18 -13.13
C ALA A 90 7.69 -8.91 -12.77
N ASP A 91 7.41 -7.92 -11.92
CA ASP A 91 6.05 -7.54 -11.51
C ASP A 91 5.84 -6.02 -11.60
N SER A 92 5.02 -5.58 -12.54
CA SER A 92 4.73 -4.16 -12.74
C SER A 92 3.92 -3.51 -11.61
N ASN A 93 3.32 -4.32 -10.72
CA ASN A 93 2.58 -3.83 -9.56
C ASN A 93 3.46 -3.72 -8.31
N LEU A 94 4.70 -4.22 -8.36
CA LEU A 94 5.66 -4.12 -7.26
C LEU A 94 6.64 -2.98 -7.55
N PHE A 95 6.87 -2.12 -6.57
CA PHE A 95 7.83 -1.03 -6.67
C PHE A 95 8.90 -1.15 -5.60
N HIS A 96 10.13 -0.84 -5.98
CA HIS A 96 11.28 -0.74 -5.07
C HIS A 96 11.58 0.72 -4.78
N GLY A 97 11.54 1.09 -3.50
CA GLY A 97 11.98 2.39 -3.00
C GLY A 97 13.45 2.30 -2.59
N ARG A 98 14.33 3.03 -3.28
CA ARG A 98 15.77 3.07 -3.00
C ARG A 98 16.20 4.45 -2.54
N ASP A 99 17.23 4.53 -1.70
CA ASP A 99 17.87 5.80 -1.39
C ASP A 99 18.53 6.38 -2.65
N ARG A 100 18.20 7.63 -2.98
CA ARG A 100 18.65 8.28 -4.22
C ARG A 100 20.16 8.53 -4.26
N ALA A 101 20.80 8.72 -3.10
CA ALA A 101 22.22 9.04 -3.04
C ALA A 101 23.09 7.78 -3.08
N THR A 102 22.64 6.70 -2.42
CA THR A 102 23.41 5.48 -2.23
C THR A 102 22.96 4.31 -3.09
N GLY A 103 21.71 4.33 -3.57
CA GLY A 103 21.07 3.22 -4.29
C GLY A 103 20.62 2.06 -3.40
N GLU A 104 20.74 2.19 -2.08
CA GLU A 104 20.35 1.16 -1.11
C GLU A 104 18.83 0.96 -1.09
N ALA A 105 18.39 -0.30 -1.05
CA ALA A 105 16.96 -0.62 -0.95
C ALA A 105 16.42 -0.25 0.43
N LYS A 106 15.39 0.60 0.46
CA LYS A 106 14.72 1.03 1.70
C LYS A 106 13.37 0.35 1.86
N TRP A 107 12.56 0.34 0.80
CA TRP A 107 11.15 -0.03 0.88
C TRP A 107 10.70 -0.85 -0.32
N THR A 108 9.59 -1.56 -0.16
CA THR A 108 8.82 -2.14 -1.26
C THR A 108 7.38 -1.68 -1.15
N ALA A 109 6.69 -1.46 -2.26
CA ALA A 109 5.30 -1.00 -2.32
C ALA A 109 4.49 -1.82 -3.30
#